data_AF-A0A9D5G8G8-F1
#
_entry.id   AF-A0A9D5G8G8-F1
#
_cell.length_a   1.000
_cell.length_b   1.000
_cell.length_c   1.000
_cell.angle_alpha   90.00
_cell.angle_beta   90.00
_cell.angle_gamma   90.00
#
_symmetry.space_group_name_H-M   'P 1'
#
loop_
_entity.id
_entity.type
_entity.pdbx_description
1 polymer ?
#
loop_
_entity_poly.entity_id
_entity_poly.type
_entity_poly.pdbx_seq_one_letter_code
_entity_poly.pdbx_strand_id
1 'polypeptide(L)'
;MRRCGAALTAFFLALGCCSSAVGAAAVHAMASPRPASTAARLLALARLWGDIKYFHPYLAYRNIDWDGALSTAIPKVEGATTSADYAAAVESMLDALHDPATRVVDRSSDRPTTPHDEEPFVTARDRGGGAALVAFDWNADVSSLTDGTALSIAARTISASKSVVVDLRTPRATTDQQADGVDYAMESQLGKMLLHGETTLPAQRTRWYHGLPNQVAGENWGQYDGGFRTADARRFPGTAPMPRRVAFLADANSYVPRLAVAMARDGSATILTTGGQPDHDDGDTSTLALADGVVAQIRLGEYADVAADAPVAENLDSSGDPVAAAFTRIEKHPAVSQEMARPPMGRFTDDDPDSSPPFPDDAHRLLGVFRIYNAARYFFAYRPLMGDDWDGATLQAIGDVRAARDARSYVLAIERYYAYLHDSHGFVGGRLPATFFGAGVPWKTR
;
A
#
# COMPACT_ATOMS: atom_id res chain seq x y z
N MET A 1 -25.52 -27.57 -54.77
CA MET A 1 -26.56 -27.42 -53.72
C MET A 1 -26.19 -26.18 -52.91
N ARG A 2 -26.70 -24.98 -53.25
CA ARG A 2 -27.80 -24.25 -52.56
C ARG A 2 -27.63 -24.28 -51.02
N ARG A 3 -27.12 -23.20 -50.39
CA ARG A 3 -27.82 -22.00 -49.85
C ARG A 3 -29.04 -22.31 -48.97
N CYS A 4 -29.08 -21.65 -47.80
CA CYS A 4 -30.18 -21.28 -46.88
C CYS A 4 -29.81 -21.71 -45.45
N GLY A 5 -29.95 -20.92 -44.37
CA GLY A 5 -30.64 -19.64 -44.16
C GLY A 5 -31.42 -19.70 -42.83
N ALA A 6 -31.45 -18.57 -42.09
CA ALA A 6 -32.40 -18.18 -41.03
C ALA A 6 -32.40 -19.03 -39.72
N ALA A 7 -32.22 -18.49 -38.50
CA ALA A 7 -32.87 -17.37 -37.76
C ALA A 7 -34.15 -17.78 -36.98
N LEU A 8 -34.24 -17.26 -35.74
CA LEU A 8 -35.40 -17.09 -34.83
C LEU A 8 -35.97 -18.40 -34.20
N THR A 9 -36.42 -18.52 -32.93
CA THR A 9 -37.29 -17.70 -32.04
C THR A 9 -37.29 -18.40 -30.65
N ALA A 10 -36.95 -17.79 -29.51
CA ALA A 10 -37.77 -17.15 -28.44
C ALA A 10 -39.00 -17.90 -27.83
N PHE A 11 -39.17 -17.70 -26.49
CA PHE A 11 -40.38 -17.83 -25.61
C PHE A 11 -40.77 -19.24 -25.07
N PHE A 12 -41.25 -19.53 -23.84
CA PHE A 12 -41.91 -18.87 -22.67
C PHE A 12 -41.39 -19.51 -21.34
N LEU A 13 -41.11 -18.80 -20.23
CA LEU A 13 -42.00 -18.30 -19.16
C LEU A 13 -42.80 -19.38 -18.38
N ALA A 14 -42.49 -19.55 -17.09
CA ALA A 14 -43.41 -20.06 -16.07
C ALA A 14 -43.18 -19.33 -14.74
N LEU A 15 -44.17 -18.52 -14.35
CA LEU A 15 -44.30 -17.84 -13.06
C LEU A 15 -44.75 -18.83 -11.96
N GLY A 16 -44.22 -18.61 -10.75
CA GLY A 16 -45.01 -18.40 -9.53
C GLY A 16 -45.57 -19.62 -8.78
N CYS A 17 -45.12 -19.78 -7.53
CA CYS A 17 -46.07 -19.75 -6.41
C CYS A 17 -45.35 -19.39 -5.10
N CYS A 18 -46.03 -18.54 -4.32
CA CYS A 18 -45.62 -17.99 -3.04
C CYS A 18 -45.55 -19.08 -1.95
N SER A 19 -44.59 -18.94 -1.05
CA SER A 19 -44.75 -19.34 0.35
C SER A 19 -43.93 -18.40 1.22
N SER A 20 -44.63 -17.38 1.68
CA SER A 20 -44.24 -16.47 2.74
C SER A 20 -44.06 -17.24 4.05
N ALA A 21 -42.82 -17.40 4.48
CA ALA A 21 -42.49 -17.65 5.88
C ALA A 21 -41.62 -16.49 6.35
N VAL A 22 -42.27 -15.53 7.02
CA VAL A 22 -41.61 -14.50 7.82
C VAL A 22 -40.96 -15.23 8.99
N GLY A 23 -39.73 -15.69 8.79
CA GLY A 23 -38.85 -16.10 9.88
C GLY A 23 -38.33 -14.83 10.53
N ALA A 24 -38.81 -14.52 11.73
CA ALA A 24 -38.20 -13.51 12.58
C ALA A 24 -36.71 -13.88 12.73
N ALA A 25 -35.84 -13.12 12.07
CA ALA A 25 -34.41 -13.22 12.27
C ALA A 25 -34.17 -12.82 13.73
N ALA A 26 -33.93 -13.82 14.58
CA ALA A 26 -33.37 -13.60 15.89
C ALA A 26 -32.06 -12.85 15.67
N VAL A 27 -32.07 -11.55 16.00
CA VAL A 27 -30.87 -10.75 16.14
C VAL A 27 -30.10 -11.41 17.29
N HIS A 28 -29.29 -12.42 16.96
CA HIS A 28 -28.25 -12.85 17.88
C HIS A 28 -27.39 -11.62 18.05
N ALA A 29 -27.45 -11.01 19.23
CA ALA A 29 -26.44 -10.08 19.68
C ALA A 29 -25.11 -10.79 19.44
N MET A 30 -24.40 -10.39 18.38
CA MET A 30 -23.06 -10.88 18.14
C MET A 30 -22.27 -10.42 19.36
N ALA A 31 -21.94 -11.36 20.24
CA ALA A 31 -21.03 -11.08 21.33
C ALA A 31 -19.80 -10.40 20.71
N SER A 32 -19.40 -9.25 21.25
CA SER A 32 -18.19 -8.55 20.79
C SER A 32 -17.05 -9.58 20.72
N PRO A 33 -16.29 -9.63 19.61
CA PRO A 33 -15.24 -10.61 19.47
C PRO A 33 -14.31 -10.52 20.69
N ARG A 34 -14.04 -11.67 21.32
CA ARG A 34 -13.15 -11.74 22.47
C ARG A 34 -11.77 -11.22 22.04
N PRO A 35 -11.07 -10.42 22.87
CA PRO A 35 -9.72 -9.99 22.55
C PRO A 35 -8.82 -11.18 22.22
N ALA A 36 -8.01 -11.03 21.18
CA ALA A 36 -7.03 -12.00 20.75
C ALA A 36 -5.99 -12.24 21.86
N SER A 37 -5.44 -13.45 21.91
CA SER A 37 -4.33 -13.74 22.81
C SER A 37 -3.07 -12.96 22.40
N THR A 38 -2.16 -12.72 23.35
CA THR A 38 -0.85 -12.12 23.05
C THR A 38 -0.10 -12.87 21.94
N ALA A 39 -0.15 -14.21 21.96
CA ALA A 39 0.47 -15.02 20.91
C ALA A 39 -0.16 -14.79 19.52
N ALA A 40 -1.49 -14.63 19.43
CA ALA A 40 -2.15 -14.32 18.17
C ALA A 40 -1.79 -12.92 17.66
N ARG A 41 -1.66 -11.93 18.55
CA ARG A 41 -1.18 -10.58 18.18
C ARG A 41 0.26 -10.59 17.68
N LEU A 42 1.14 -11.37 18.33
CA LEU A 42 2.54 -11.55 17.91
C LEU A 42 2.64 -12.26 16.56
N LEU A 43 1.82 -13.28 16.29
CA LEU A 43 1.76 -13.93 14.97
C LEU A 43 1.29 -12.94 13.88
N ALA A 44 0.27 -12.12 14.17
CA ALA A 44 -0.19 -11.09 13.24
C ALA A 44 0.90 -10.02 12.99
N LEU A 45 1.63 -9.62 14.03
CA LEU A 45 2.79 -8.72 13.92
C LEU A 45 3.90 -9.35 13.08
N ALA A 46 4.18 -10.65 13.25
CA ALA A 46 5.17 -11.38 12.45
C ALA A 46 4.81 -11.38 10.96
N ARG A 47 3.53 -11.54 10.62
CA ARG A 47 3.06 -11.44 9.23
C ARG A 47 3.30 -10.05 8.67
N LEU A 48 2.84 -9.02 9.38
CA LEU A 48 3.00 -7.62 8.97
C LEU A 48 4.47 -7.25 8.78
N TRP A 49 5.33 -7.63 9.72
CA TRP A 49 6.77 -7.41 9.62
C TRP A 49 7.35 -8.02 8.34
N GLY A 50 6.91 -9.22 7.97
CA GLY A 50 7.34 -9.90 6.73
C GLY A 50 6.82 -9.24 5.46
N ASP A 51 5.52 -8.91 5.42
CA ASP A 51 4.90 -8.19 4.29
C ASP A 51 5.70 -6.92 3.98
N ILE A 52 6.05 -6.14 5.01
CA ILE A 52 6.85 -4.92 4.86
C ILE A 52 8.31 -5.26 4.53
N LYS A 53 8.96 -6.17 5.27
CA LYS A 53 10.37 -6.54 5.09
C LYS A 53 10.67 -7.00 3.67
N TYR A 54 9.71 -7.63 3.00
CA TYR A 54 9.88 -8.15 1.64
C TYR A 54 9.19 -7.30 0.56
N PHE A 55 8.13 -6.54 0.82
CA PHE A 55 7.46 -5.80 -0.27
C PHE A 55 7.54 -4.27 -0.19
N HIS A 56 7.87 -3.68 0.95
CA HIS A 56 7.90 -2.23 1.07
C HIS A 56 9.10 -1.61 0.32
N PRO A 57 8.91 -0.71 -0.65
CA PRO A 57 9.98 -0.20 -1.51
C PRO A 57 11.11 0.49 -0.72
N TYR A 58 10.77 1.27 0.31
CA TYR A 58 11.76 2.04 1.07
C TYR A 58 12.84 1.18 1.74
N LEU A 59 12.51 -0.04 2.17
CA LEU A 59 13.48 -0.94 2.79
C LEU A 59 14.55 -1.44 1.82
N ALA A 60 14.41 -1.17 0.51
CA ALA A 60 15.46 -1.51 -0.46
C ALA A 60 16.56 -0.45 -0.55
N TYR A 61 16.33 0.79 -0.10
CA TYR A 61 17.29 1.88 -0.36
C TYR A 61 17.40 2.92 0.75
N ARG A 62 16.46 2.98 1.69
CA ARG A 62 16.54 3.84 2.87
C ARG A 62 17.19 3.08 4.02
N ASN A 63 17.91 3.82 4.87
CA ASN A 63 18.51 3.26 6.08
C ASN A 63 17.47 3.21 7.20
N ILE A 64 16.64 2.16 7.21
CA ILE A 64 15.59 1.94 8.20
C ILE A 64 15.91 0.66 8.97
N ASP A 65 16.04 0.79 10.29
CA ASP A 65 16.21 -0.36 11.19
C ASP A 65 14.85 -1.03 11.44
N TRP A 66 14.44 -1.85 10.47
CA TRP A 66 13.14 -2.53 10.52
C TRP A 66 13.05 -3.60 11.61
N ASP A 67 14.17 -4.20 11.97
CA ASP A 67 14.24 -5.24 13.00
C ASP A 67 14.23 -4.61 14.39
N GLY A 68 14.88 -3.45 14.57
CA GLY A 68 14.76 -2.62 15.76
C GLY A 68 13.34 -2.06 15.96
N ALA A 69 12.65 -1.67 14.88
CA ALA A 69 11.25 -1.25 14.94
C ALA A 69 10.34 -2.35 15.48
N LEU A 70 10.49 -3.58 14.98
CA LEU A 70 9.80 -4.75 15.51
C LEU A 70 10.14 -4.98 16.98
N SER A 71 11.42 -4.97 17.32
CA SER A 71 11.91 -5.22 18.69
C SER A 71 11.33 -4.22 19.69
N THR A 72 11.14 -2.97 19.27
CA THR A 72 10.50 -1.91 20.05
C THR A 72 8.98 -2.11 20.19
N ALA A 73 8.34 -2.69 19.17
CA ALA A 73 6.89 -2.90 19.15
C ALA A 73 6.44 -4.13 19.95
N ILE A 74 7.24 -5.20 19.99
CA ILE A 74 6.95 -6.44 20.73
C ILE A 74 6.46 -6.19 22.17
N PRO A 75 7.21 -5.49 23.06
CA PRO A 75 6.78 -5.28 24.44
C PRO A 75 5.47 -4.48 24.54
N LYS A 76 5.19 -3.58 23.59
CA LYS A 76 3.92 -2.83 23.54
C LYS A 76 2.75 -3.74 23.14
N VAL A 77 2.96 -4.65 22.18
CA VAL A 77 1.96 -5.65 21.78
C VAL A 77 1.66 -6.62 22.93
N GLU A 78 2.68 -7.00 23.71
CA GLU A 78 2.50 -7.85 24.88
C GLU A 78 1.74 -7.16 26.02
N GLY A 79 2.01 -5.87 26.22
CA GLY A 79 1.31 -5.03 27.20
C GLY A 79 -0.08 -4.56 26.77
N ALA A 80 -0.48 -4.78 25.52
CA ALA A 80 -1.75 -4.32 25.00
C ALA A 80 -2.93 -5.01 25.72
N THR A 81 -3.85 -4.24 26.26
CA THR A 81 -5.06 -4.77 26.92
C THR A 81 -6.32 -4.54 26.09
N THR A 82 -6.28 -3.56 25.18
CA THR A 82 -7.37 -3.19 24.28
C THR A 82 -6.95 -3.28 22.81
N SER A 83 -7.93 -3.26 21.90
CA SER A 83 -7.68 -3.14 20.45
C SER A 83 -6.95 -1.83 20.12
N ALA A 84 -7.24 -0.75 20.84
CA ALA A 84 -6.55 0.53 20.68
C ALA A 84 -5.08 0.48 21.12
N ASP A 85 -4.77 -0.20 22.23
CA ASP A 85 -3.37 -0.41 22.66
C ASP A 85 -2.60 -1.22 21.60
N TYR A 86 -3.23 -2.24 21.03
CA TYR A 86 -2.63 -3.06 19.98
C TYR A 86 -2.43 -2.27 18.68
N ALA A 87 -3.42 -1.49 18.26
CA ALA A 87 -3.33 -0.58 17.12
C ALA A 87 -2.17 0.41 17.29
N ALA A 88 -2.06 1.05 18.46
CA ALA A 88 -0.97 1.99 18.75
C ALA A 88 0.41 1.30 18.79
N ALA A 89 0.48 0.05 19.27
CA ALA A 89 1.71 -0.73 19.24
C ALA A 89 2.14 -1.04 17.80
N VAL A 90 1.20 -1.45 16.95
CA VAL A 90 1.43 -1.68 15.51
C VAL A 90 1.85 -0.40 14.81
N GLU A 91 1.11 0.70 15.01
CA GLU A 91 1.43 2.01 14.41
C GLU A 91 2.85 2.44 14.75
N SER A 92 3.26 2.25 16.01
CA SER A 92 4.62 2.62 16.43
C SER A 92 5.74 1.82 15.74
N MET A 93 5.43 0.64 15.18
CA MET A 93 6.34 -0.09 14.31
C MET A 93 6.36 0.54 12.91
N LEU A 94 5.18 0.84 12.36
CA LEU A 94 5.02 1.42 11.02
C LEU A 94 5.64 2.82 10.92
N ASP A 95 5.58 3.62 11.99
CA ASP A 95 6.18 4.95 12.09
C ASP A 95 7.68 4.99 11.70
N ALA A 96 8.41 3.88 11.89
CA ALA A 96 9.82 3.77 11.51
C ALA A 96 10.05 3.90 10.00
N LEU A 97 9.03 3.67 9.17
CA LEU A 97 9.10 3.82 7.72
C LEU A 97 9.05 5.28 7.27
N HIS A 98 8.47 6.16 8.10
CA HIS A 98 8.13 7.54 7.73
C HIS A 98 7.37 7.60 6.38
N ASP A 99 6.41 6.69 6.21
CA ASP A 99 5.58 6.56 5.01
C ASP A 99 4.10 6.74 5.36
N PRO A 100 3.45 7.86 4.97
CA PRO A 100 2.04 8.08 5.27
C PRO A 100 1.09 7.05 4.61
N ALA A 101 1.54 6.35 3.56
CA ALA A 101 0.76 5.30 2.92
C ALA A 101 0.86 3.93 3.61
N THR A 102 1.71 3.80 4.63
CA THR A 102 1.86 2.58 5.43
C THR A 102 1.48 2.87 6.88
N ARG A 103 0.23 2.60 7.24
CA ARG A 103 -0.40 3.02 8.49
C ARG A 103 -1.47 2.04 8.97
N VAL A 104 -1.86 2.10 10.24
CA VAL A 104 -3.09 1.50 10.74
C VAL A 104 -4.29 2.30 10.23
N VAL A 105 -5.28 1.61 9.68
CA VAL A 105 -6.49 2.22 9.12
C VAL A 105 -7.54 2.35 10.22
N ASP A 106 -8.04 3.58 10.41
CA ASP A 106 -9.19 3.83 11.27
C ASP A 106 -10.50 3.48 10.53
N ARG A 107 -11.06 2.30 10.81
CA ARG A 107 -12.36 1.89 10.24
C ARG A 107 -13.56 2.56 10.91
N SER A 108 -13.36 3.35 11.97
CA SER A 108 -14.47 4.07 12.59
C SER A 108 -14.95 5.26 11.75
N SER A 109 -14.09 5.80 10.87
CA SER A 109 -14.43 6.82 9.88
C SER A 109 -15.06 6.29 8.59
N ASP A 110 -14.95 4.99 8.31
CA ASP A 110 -15.61 4.33 7.17
C ASP A 110 -17.11 4.09 7.39
N ARG A 111 -17.64 4.51 8.54
CA ARG A 111 -19.09 4.47 8.76
C ARG A 111 -19.71 5.42 7.72
N PRO A 112 -20.53 4.94 6.78
CA PRO A 112 -21.08 5.79 5.75
C PRO A 112 -21.81 6.94 6.43
N THR A 113 -21.25 8.15 6.33
CA THR A 113 -22.06 9.36 6.41
C THR A 113 -23.15 9.14 5.38
N THR A 114 -24.41 9.27 5.80
CA THR A 114 -25.56 9.11 4.91
C THR A 114 -25.24 9.81 3.59
N PRO A 115 -25.17 9.09 2.46
CA PRO A 115 -24.76 9.73 1.23
C PRO A 115 -25.70 10.90 0.97
N HIS A 116 -25.14 12.07 0.66
CA HIS A 116 -25.91 13.08 -0.03
C HIS A 116 -26.07 12.55 -1.46
N ASP A 117 -27.10 11.71 -1.67
CA ASP A 117 -27.38 10.92 -2.89
C ASP A 117 -27.60 11.76 -4.17
N GLU A 118 -27.29 13.06 -4.19
CA GLU A 118 -27.58 13.95 -5.32
C GLU A 118 -26.40 14.80 -5.83
N GLU A 119 -25.35 15.02 -5.03
CA GLU A 119 -24.23 15.88 -5.48
C GLU A 119 -23.11 15.06 -6.13
N PRO A 120 -22.63 15.45 -7.33
CA PRO A 120 -21.57 14.72 -8.01
C PRO A 120 -20.20 14.99 -7.38
N PHE A 121 -19.39 13.94 -7.25
CA PHE A 121 -18.02 14.01 -6.71
C PHE A 121 -17.13 15.02 -7.44
N VAL A 122 -17.39 15.26 -8.74
CA VAL A 122 -16.67 16.25 -9.54
C VAL A 122 -17.64 17.21 -10.20
N THR A 123 -17.32 18.50 -10.13
CA THR A 123 -18.05 19.57 -10.82
C THR A 123 -17.11 20.44 -11.63
N ALA A 124 -17.63 21.12 -12.64
CA ALA A 124 -16.91 22.19 -13.32
C ALA A 124 -17.79 23.42 -13.51
N ARG A 125 -17.21 24.60 -13.34
CA ARG A 125 -17.89 25.91 -13.46
C ARG A 125 -17.15 26.81 -14.44
N ASP A 126 -17.88 27.43 -15.34
CA ASP A 126 -17.36 28.54 -16.16
C ASP A 126 -17.14 29.76 -15.26
N ARG A 127 -15.96 30.38 -15.40
CA ARG A 127 -15.55 31.58 -14.65
C ARG A 127 -15.59 32.84 -15.51
N GLY A 128 -16.04 32.73 -16.76
CA GLY A 128 -16.00 33.80 -17.75
C GLY A 128 -14.59 34.01 -18.31
N GLY A 129 -14.48 34.77 -19.39
CA GLY A 129 -13.18 35.10 -20.00
C GLY A 129 -12.43 33.92 -20.61
N GLY A 130 -13.09 32.76 -20.79
CA GLY A 130 -12.44 31.51 -21.21
C GLY A 130 -11.71 30.80 -20.08
N ALA A 131 -12.10 31.00 -18.82
CA ALA A 131 -11.57 30.27 -17.67
C ALA A 131 -12.62 29.28 -17.13
N ALA A 132 -12.18 28.08 -16.71
CA ALA A 132 -13.04 27.13 -16.00
C ALA A 132 -12.36 26.57 -14.75
N LEU A 133 -13.17 26.33 -13.72
CA LEU A 133 -12.75 25.70 -12.46
C LEU A 133 -13.35 24.30 -12.40
N VAL A 134 -12.51 23.28 -12.24
CA VAL A 134 -12.90 21.92 -11.85
C VAL A 134 -12.68 21.78 -10.35
N ALA A 135 -13.64 21.23 -9.61
CA ALA A 135 -13.53 21.05 -8.17
C ALA A 135 -14.15 19.71 -7.76
N PHE A 136 -13.66 19.17 -6.65
CA PHE A 136 -14.14 17.92 -6.06
C PHE A 136 -14.95 18.20 -4.79
N ASP A 137 -16.05 17.48 -4.62
CA ASP A 137 -16.78 17.44 -3.36
C ASP A 137 -16.33 16.20 -2.56
N TRP A 138 -15.48 16.45 -1.57
CA TRP A 138 -14.91 15.41 -0.72
C TRP A 138 -15.92 14.75 0.23
N ASN A 139 -17.16 15.25 0.32
CA ASN A 139 -18.24 14.58 1.05
C ASN A 139 -19.16 13.75 0.15
N ALA A 140 -19.04 13.88 -1.18
CA ALA A 140 -19.84 13.13 -2.13
C ALA A 140 -19.29 11.70 -2.33
N ASP A 141 -20.17 10.78 -2.69
CA ASP A 141 -19.77 9.40 -3.01
C ASP A 141 -19.07 9.35 -4.38
N VAL A 142 -17.88 8.76 -4.43
CA VAL A 142 -17.12 8.53 -5.66
C VAL A 142 -17.88 7.63 -6.65
N SER A 143 -18.86 6.85 -6.19
CA SER A 143 -19.75 6.06 -7.04
C SER A 143 -20.57 6.93 -8.01
N SER A 144 -20.73 8.23 -7.72
CA SER A 144 -21.33 9.21 -8.63
C SER A 144 -20.57 9.39 -9.96
N LEU A 145 -19.33 8.88 -10.06
CA LEU A 145 -18.55 8.89 -11.29
C LEU A 145 -18.92 7.76 -12.26
N THR A 146 -19.59 6.70 -11.78
CA THR A 146 -19.74 5.43 -12.50
C THR A 146 -20.58 5.52 -13.77
N ASP A 147 -21.59 6.39 -13.81
CA ASP A 147 -22.43 6.59 -14.99
C ASP A 147 -21.79 7.54 -16.02
N GLY A 148 -20.70 8.22 -15.65
CA GLY A 148 -19.98 9.19 -16.47
C GLY A 148 -20.72 10.52 -16.71
N THR A 149 -21.89 10.76 -16.12
CA THR A 149 -22.69 11.97 -16.33
C THR A 149 -21.95 13.20 -15.82
N ALA A 150 -21.46 13.17 -14.58
CA ALA A 150 -20.69 14.25 -13.96
C ALA A 150 -19.44 14.59 -14.78
N LEU A 151 -18.69 13.56 -15.20
CA LEU A 151 -17.50 13.70 -16.03
C LEU A 151 -17.81 14.33 -17.38
N SER A 152 -18.94 13.95 -18.01
CA SER A 152 -19.37 14.49 -19.31
C SER A 152 -19.80 15.95 -19.20
N ILE A 153 -20.48 16.32 -18.12
CA ILE A 153 -20.84 17.71 -17.83
C ILE A 153 -19.57 18.53 -17.61
N ALA A 154 -18.67 18.07 -16.75
CA ALA A 154 -17.43 18.76 -16.46
C ALA A 154 -16.57 18.96 -17.72
N ALA A 155 -16.40 17.91 -18.53
CA ALA A 155 -15.69 17.95 -19.81
C ALA A 155 -16.28 18.97 -20.79
N ARG A 156 -17.61 19.05 -20.89
CA ARG A 156 -18.29 20.05 -21.73
C ARG A 156 -18.04 21.48 -21.25
N THR A 157 -18.09 21.72 -19.94
CA THR A 157 -17.80 23.05 -19.36
C THR A 157 -16.38 23.50 -19.72
N ILE A 158 -15.39 22.62 -19.61
CA ILE A 158 -13.99 23.00 -19.90
C ILE A 158 -13.69 23.06 -21.41
N SER A 159 -14.50 22.44 -22.27
CA SER A 159 -14.23 22.35 -23.72
C SER A 159 -14.01 23.71 -24.39
N ALA A 160 -14.76 24.75 -23.96
CA ALA A 160 -14.70 26.11 -24.50
C ALA A 160 -13.65 27.01 -23.82
N SER A 161 -13.00 26.54 -22.76
CA SER A 161 -12.05 27.34 -21.97
C SER A 161 -10.67 27.40 -22.64
N LYS A 162 -9.79 28.29 -22.17
CA LYS A 162 -8.35 28.36 -22.51
C LYS A 162 -7.49 28.15 -21.27
N SER A 163 -8.01 28.55 -20.12
CA SER A 163 -7.39 28.37 -18.80
C SER A 163 -8.28 27.48 -17.94
N VAL A 164 -7.70 26.48 -17.29
CA VAL A 164 -8.41 25.58 -16.38
C VAL A 164 -7.63 25.47 -15.07
N VAL A 165 -8.32 25.65 -13.94
CA VAL A 165 -7.79 25.29 -12.62
C VAL A 165 -8.56 24.08 -12.13
N VAL A 166 -7.85 23.04 -11.70
CA VAL A 166 -8.40 21.87 -11.02
C VAL A 166 -8.08 22.04 -9.53
N ASP A 167 -9.08 22.29 -8.71
CA ASP A 167 -8.95 22.48 -7.27
C ASP A 167 -9.05 21.14 -6.54
N LEU A 168 -7.90 20.66 -6.05
CA LEU A 168 -7.70 19.41 -5.32
C LEU A 168 -7.62 19.63 -3.81
N ARG A 169 -7.77 20.88 -3.34
CA ARG A 169 -7.68 21.20 -1.91
C ARG A 169 -8.79 20.53 -1.12
N THR A 170 -8.44 20.05 0.07
CA THR A 170 -9.36 19.32 0.95
C THR A 170 -9.12 19.69 2.41
N PRO A 171 -10.17 19.83 3.24
CA PRO A 171 -10.01 20.17 4.65
C PRO A 171 -9.32 19.08 5.48
N ARG A 172 -9.16 17.86 4.95
CA ARG A 172 -8.57 16.70 5.61
C ARG A 172 -7.82 15.84 4.59
N ALA A 173 -6.84 15.06 5.05
CA ALA A 173 -6.13 14.12 4.20
C ALA A 173 -7.10 13.24 3.41
N THR A 174 -6.86 13.14 2.11
CA THR A 174 -7.67 12.33 1.18
C THR A 174 -7.65 10.85 1.59
N THR A 175 -8.80 10.19 1.57
CA THR A 175 -8.87 8.73 1.73
C THR A 175 -8.46 8.01 0.45
N ASP A 176 -8.06 6.75 0.53
CA ASP A 176 -7.67 5.99 -0.68
C ASP A 176 -8.81 5.93 -1.71
N GLN A 177 -10.05 5.73 -1.25
CA GLN A 177 -11.24 5.74 -2.13
C GLN A 177 -11.42 7.09 -2.83
N GLN A 178 -11.15 8.20 -2.16
CA GLN A 178 -11.22 9.53 -2.76
C GLN A 178 -10.05 9.76 -3.74
N ALA A 179 -8.84 9.32 -3.41
CA ALA A 179 -7.68 9.39 -4.31
C ALA A 179 -7.93 8.60 -5.61
N ASP A 180 -8.43 7.36 -5.48
CA ASP A 180 -8.89 6.53 -6.60
C ASP A 180 -9.97 7.23 -7.43
N GLY A 181 -10.91 7.92 -6.78
CA GLY A 181 -11.95 8.71 -7.44
C GLY A 181 -11.37 9.88 -8.24
N VAL A 182 -10.36 10.57 -7.72
CA VAL A 182 -9.66 11.68 -8.40
C VAL A 182 -8.90 11.16 -9.61
N ASP A 183 -8.15 10.05 -9.48
CA ASP A 183 -7.46 9.43 -10.62
C ASP A 183 -8.45 8.91 -11.66
N TYR A 184 -9.55 8.27 -11.24
CA TYR A 184 -10.60 7.84 -12.16
C TYR A 184 -11.17 9.04 -12.94
N ALA A 185 -11.45 10.15 -12.27
CA ALA A 185 -11.95 11.36 -12.92
C ALA A 185 -10.91 11.95 -13.89
N MET A 186 -9.65 12.05 -13.49
CA MET A 186 -8.58 12.62 -14.31
C MET A 186 -8.17 11.72 -15.46
N GLU A 187 -8.17 10.40 -15.31
CA GLU A 187 -7.88 9.46 -16.40
C GLU A 187 -9.10 9.19 -17.33
N SER A 188 -10.22 9.87 -17.08
CA SER A 188 -11.41 9.85 -17.94
C SER A 188 -11.35 10.88 -19.08
N GLN A 189 -12.46 11.05 -19.78
CA GLN A 189 -12.68 12.13 -20.75
C GLN A 189 -12.39 13.55 -20.19
N LEU A 190 -12.55 13.75 -18.87
CA LEU A 190 -12.29 15.03 -18.23
C LEU A 190 -10.81 15.41 -18.33
N GLY A 191 -9.87 14.55 -17.92
CA GLY A 191 -8.45 14.87 -18.06
C GLY A 191 -7.95 14.81 -19.51
N LYS A 192 -8.56 13.98 -20.37
CA LYS A 192 -8.28 14.05 -21.82
C LYS A 192 -8.54 15.45 -22.38
N MET A 193 -9.60 16.12 -21.93
CA MET A 193 -9.91 17.50 -22.34
C MET A 193 -8.96 18.55 -21.77
N LEU A 194 -8.18 18.25 -20.72
CA LEU A 194 -7.15 19.15 -20.17
C LEU A 194 -5.86 19.14 -21.01
N LEU A 195 -5.55 18.00 -21.65
CA LEU A 195 -4.29 17.77 -22.34
C LEU A 195 -4.42 17.91 -23.86
N HIS A 196 -3.44 18.57 -24.49
CA HIS A 196 -3.22 18.55 -25.94
C HIS A 196 -2.09 17.58 -26.28
N GLY A 197 -2.27 16.73 -27.28
CA GLY A 197 -1.27 15.73 -27.67
C GLY A 197 -1.32 14.49 -26.78
N GLU A 198 -0.18 14.01 -26.32
CA GLU A 198 -0.08 12.84 -25.42
C GLU A 198 0.96 13.10 -24.33
N THR A 199 0.79 12.45 -23.18
CA THR A 199 1.77 12.43 -22.09
C THR A 199 2.06 11.00 -21.65
N THR A 200 3.09 10.81 -20.84
CA THR A 200 3.45 9.51 -20.26
C THR A 200 3.27 9.58 -18.75
N LEU A 201 2.36 8.75 -18.22
CA LEU A 201 2.10 8.66 -16.79
C LEU A 201 3.33 8.12 -16.04
N PRO A 202 3.52 8.45 -14.75
CA PRO A 202 4.58 7.87 -13.95
C PRO A 202 4.56 6.34 -14.02
N ALA A 203 5.73 5.76 -14.29
CA ALA A 203 5.92 4.31 -14.26
C ALA A 203 5.90 3.86 -12.80
N GLN A 204 5.33 2.69 -12.50
CA GLN A 204 5.38 2.13 -11.15
C GLN A 204 6.43 1.03 -11.07
N ARG A 205 7.08 0.89 -9.91
CA ARG A 205 7.95 -0.23 -9.60
C ARG A 205 7.55 -0.87 -8.28
N THR A 206 7.69 -2.19 -8.22
CA THR A 206 7.41 -3.02 -7.05
C THR A 206 8.62 -3.90 -6.74
N ARG A 207 8.75 -4.36 -5.49
CA ARG A 207 9.84 -5.27 -5.14
C ARG A 207 9.54 -6.68 -5.65
N TRP A 208 10.59 -7.37 -6.10
CA TRP A 208 10.53 -8.76 -6.53
C TRP A 208 11.76 -9.52 -6.03
N TYR A 209 11.62 -10.84 -5.92
CA TYR A 209 12.65 -11.74 -5.42
C TYR A 209 12.64 -13.04 -6.22
N HIS A 210 13.81 -13.62 -6.44
CA HIS A 210 14.02 -15.00 -6.85
C HIS A 210 14.73 -15.74 -5.72
N GLY A 211 13.94 -16.46 -4.91
CA GLY A 211 14.40 -17.07 -3.67
C GLY A 211 14.73 -16.05 -2.58
N LEU A 212 15.26 -16.53 -1.45
CA LEU A 212 15.66 -15.67 -0.33
C LEU A 212 17.08 -15.13 -0.62
N PRO A 213 17.26 -13.82 -0.83
CA PRO A 213 18.60 -13.27 -1.02
C PRO A 213 19.45 -13.54 0.20
N ASN A 214 20.76 -13.66 -0.02
CA ASN A 214 21.69 -13.88 1.06
C ASN A 214 21.53 -12.77 2.12
N GLN A 215 21.37 -13.18 3.37
CA GLN A 215 21.19 -12.26 4.49
C GLN A 215 22.50 -12.01 5.24
N VAL A 216 23.58 -12.73 4.92
CA VAL A 216 24.84 -12.71 5.68
C VAL A 216 26.02 -12.35 4.77
N ALA A 217 26.81 -11.37 5.18
CA ALA A 217 27.95 -10.92 4.40
C ALA A 217 28.96 -12.05 4.11
N GLY A 218 29.34 -12.21 2.83
CA GLY A 218 30.39 -13.14 2.41
C GLY A 218 29.96 -14.56 2.03
N GLU A 219 28.72 -14.98 2.30
CA GLU A 219 28.20 -16.31 1.92
C GLU A 219 27.50 -16.30 0.55
N ASN A 220 28.25 -16.10 -0.53
CA ASN A 220 27.63 -15.92 -1.84
C ASN A 220 27.29 -17.27 -2.53
N TRP A 221 26.09 -17.82 -2.24
CA TRP A 221 25.56 -19.00 -2.95
C TRP A 221 24.96 -18.68 -4.33
N GLY A 222 25.12 -17.45 -4.84
CA GLY A 222 25.05 -17.06 -6.26
C GLY A 222 23.74 -17.33 -7.02
N GLN A 223 22.72 -17.92 -6.41
CA GLN A 223 21.51 -18.41 -7.09
C GLN A 223 20.24 -17.60 -6.77
N TYR A 224 20.24 -16.80 -5.70
CA TYR A 224 19.09 -15.99 -5.28
C TYR A 224 19.39 -14.50 -5.37
N ASP A 225 18.41 -13.75 -5.85
CA ASP A 225 18.49 -12.30 -6.02
C ASP A 225 17.11 -11.64 -5.82
N GLY A 226 17.07 -10.33 -5.99
CA GLY A 226 15.85 -9.56 -5.97
C GLY A 226 16.14 -8.11 -6.36
N GLY A 227 15.10 -7.32 -6.44
CA GLY A 227 15.22 -5.91 -6.81
C GLY A 227 13.88 -5.28 -7.09
N PHE A 228 13.87 -4.33 -8.04
CA PHE A 228 12.65 -3.69 -8.50
C PHE A 228 12.23 -4.22 -9.87
N ARG A 229 10.94 -4.49 -10.02
CA ARG A 229 10.29 -4.71 -11.31
C ARG A 229 9.50 -3.47 -11.65
N THR A 230 9.92 -2.77 -12.70
CA THR A 230 9.24 -1.57 -13.22
C THR A 230 8.25 -1.96 -14.30
N ALA A 231 7.00 -1.56 -14.15
CA ALA A 231 5.98 -1.69 -15.19
C ALA A 231 6.23 -0.66 -16.30
N ASP A 232 5.88 -1.01 -17.54
CA ASP A 232 5.92 -0.07 -18.65
C ASP A 232 5.01 1.13 -18.36
N ALA A 233 5.53 2.33 -18.60
CA ALA A 233 4.77 3.56 -18.44
C ALA A 233 3.58 3.60 -19.42
N ARG A 234 2.39 3.93 -18.91
CA ARG A 234 1.20 4.12 -19.74
C ARG A 234 1.24 5.48 -20.43
N ARG A 235 0.96 5.50 -21.73
CA ARG A 235 0.68 6.75 -22.46
C ARG A 235 -0.76 7.18 -22.24
N PHE A 236 -0.96 8.48 -22.01
CA PHE A 236 -2.27 9.08 -21.84
C PHE A 236 -2.55 10.08 -22.98
N PRO A 237 -3.53 9.81 -23.85
CA PRO A 237 -3.85 10.68 -24.98
C PRO A 237 -4.78 11.83 -24.57
N GLY A 238 -4.39 13.04 -24.89
CA GLY A 238 -5.20 14.25 -24.80
C GLY A 238 -6.13 14.44 -26.00
N THR A 239 -7.23 15.14 -25.78
CA THR A 239 -8.25 15.46 -26.80
C THR A 239 -8.50 16.97 -26.90
N ALA A 240 -7.78 17.80 -26.13
CA ALA A 240 -7.84 19.24 -26.30
C ALA A 240 -7.33 19.62 -27.72
N PRO A 241 -8.08 20.43 -28.50
CA PRO A 241 -7.71 20.76 -29.87
C PRO A 241 -6.46 21.65 -29.96
N MET A 242 -6.14 22.37 -28.88
CA MET A 242 -4.97 23.23 -28.75
C MET A 242 -4.44 23.17 -27.31
N PRO A 243 -3.16 23.52 -27.07
CA PRO A 243 -2.62 23.65 -25.72
C PRO A 243 -3.47 24.58 -24.84
N ARG A 244 -3.70 24.16 -23.58
CA ARG A 244 -4.43 24.91 -22.55
C ARG A 244 -3.46 25.36 -21.46
N ARG A 245 -3.83 26.41 -20.72
CA ARG A 245 -3.15 26.77 -19.46
C ARG A 245 -3.84 26.00 -18.35
N VAL A 246 -3.15 25.04 -17.75
CA VAL A 246 -3.73 24.18 -16.70
C VAL A 246 -2.96 24.35 -15.40
N ALA A 247 -3.68 24.55 -14.29
CA ALA A 247 -3.12 24.42 -12.96
C ALA A 247 -3.87 23.37 -12.15
N PHE A 248 -3.14 22.57 -11.37
CA PHE A 248 -3.68 21.76 -10.29
C PHE A 248 -3.39 22.50 -8.98
N LEU A 249 -4.42 22.95 -8.28
CA LEU A 249 -4.30 23.68 -7.03
C LEU A 249 -4.50 22.71 -5.86
N ALA A 250 -3.53 22.61 -4.97
CA ALA A 250 -3.46 21.64 -3.90
C ALA A 250 -3.08 22.30 -2.56
N ASP A 251 -3.12 21.51 -1.49
CA ASP A 251 -2.54 21.82 -0.18
C ASP A 251 -1.89 20.55 0.41
N ALA A 252 -1.34 20.64 1.62
CA ALA A 252 -0.69 19.51 2.30
C ALA A 252 -1.59 18.28 2.54
N ASN A 253 -2.91 18.42 2.44
CA ASN A 253 -3.86 17.30 2.61
C ASN A 253 -4.30 16.70 1.27
N SER A 254 -4.01 17.38 0.16
CA SER A 254 -4.42 16.96 -1.18
C SER A 254 -3.65 15.74 -1.66
N TYR A 255 -4.36 14.92 -2.44
CA TYR A 255 -3.78 13.95 -3.35
C TYR A 255 -3.63 14.57 -4.75
N VAL A 256 -2.46 14.47 -5.36
CA VAL A 256 -2.16 14.88 -6.72
C VAL A 256 -2.23 13.66 -7.65
N PRO A 257 -3.14 13.64 -8.63
CA PRO A 257 -3.33 12.50 -9.51
C PRO A 257 -2.15 12.27 -10.47
N ARG A 258 -1.98 11.02 -10.93
CA ARG A 258 -0.91 10.61 -11.86
C ARG A 258 -0.78 11.51 -13.08
N LEU A 259 -1.93 11.89 -13.63
CA LEU A 259 -2.00 12.76 -14.80
C LEU A 259 -1.44 14.15 -14.51
N ALA A 260 -1.68 14.71 -13.32
CA ALA A 260 -1.13 16.01 -12.95
C ALA A 260 0.39 15.97 -12.84
N VAL A 261 0.95 14.90 -12.24
CA VAL A 261 2.40 14.67 -12.18
C VAL A 261 2.99 14.57 -13.59
N ALA A 262 2.35 13.82 -14.49
CA ALA A 262 2.78 13.69 -15.88
C ALA A 262 2.78 15.04 -16.64
N MET A 263 1.68 15.79 -16.52
CA MET A 263 1.53 17.10 -17.15
C MET A 263 2.47 18.16 -16.58
N ALA A 264 2.84 18.08 -15.29
CA ALA A 264 3.87 18.95 -14.73
C ALA A 264 5.25 18.64 -15.30
N ARG A 265 5.59 17.37 -15.45
CA ARG A 265 6.88 16.93 -16.00
C ARG A 265 7.05 17.31 -17.47
N ASP A 266 5.99 17.23 -18.27
CA ASP A 266 6.05 17.63 -19.68
C ASP A 266 5.85 19.14 -19.92
N GLY A 267 5.38 19.88 -18.91
CA GLY A 267 5.14 21.32 -18.98
C GLY A 267 3.76 21.70 -19.57
N SER A 268 2.82 20.76 -19.62
CA SER A 268 1.43 21.00 -20.02
C SER A 268 0.56 21.53 -18.87
N ALA A 269 0.99 21.38 -17.63
CA ALA A 269 0.33 21.95 -16.45
C ALA A 269 1.34 22.40 -15.40
N THR A 270 0.87 23.20 -14.44
CA THR A 270 1.58 23.54 -13.22
C THR A 270 0.84 22.98 -12.02
N ILE A 271 1.54 22.38 -11.05
CA ILE A 271 0.96 22.05 -9.74
C ILE A 271 1.32 23.18 -8.77
N LEU A 272 0.30 23.74 -8.11
CA LEU A 272 0.40 24.86 -7.18
C LEU A 272 -0.06 24.39 -5.80
N THR A 273 0.67 24.74 -4.75
CA THR A 273 0.27 24.47 -3.37
C THR A 273 0.04 25.75 -2.58
N THR A 274 -1.02 25.78 -1.77
CA THR A 274 -1.27 26.88 -0.82
C THR A 274 -0.51 26.73 0.50
N GLY A 275 0.20 25.61 0.68
CA GLY A 275 1.05 25.34 1.83
C GLY A 275 1.37 23.85 1.97
N GLY A 276 2.64 23.53 2.22
CA GLY A 276 3.14 22.16 2.28
C GLY A 276 3.18 21.47 0.91
N GLN A 277 3.90 20.37 0.78
CA GLN A 277 3.83 19.54 -0.44
C GLN A 277 2.63 18.59 -0.31
N PRO A 278 1.78 18.48 -1.35
CA PRO A 278 0.72 17.50 -1.37
C PRO A 278 1.29 16.08 -1.52
N ASP A 279 0.49 15.07 -1.22
CA ASP A 279 0.81 13.69 -1.61
C ASP A 279 0.63 13.52 -3.12
N HIS A 280 1.51 12.76 -3.75
CA HIS A 280 1.49 12.47 -5.18
C HIS A 280 1.84 11.02 -5.48
N ASP A 281 2.10 10.19 -4.47
CA ASP A 281 2.63 8.84 -4.68
C ASP A 281 1.52 7.80 -4.65
N ASP A 282 0.96 7.51 -5.83
CA ASP A 282 0.04 6.39 -6.11
C ASP A 282 0.76 5.03 -6.09
N GLY A 283 1.59 4.77 -5.10
CA GLY A 283 2.19 3.45 -4.96
C GLY A 283 1.12 2.44 -4.55
N ASP A 284 0.98 1.34 -5.31
CA ASP A 284 0.03 0.28 -4.99
C ASP A 284 0.06 -0.05 -3.49
N THR A 285 -1.09 0.00 -2.83
CA THR A 285 -1.22 -0.37 -1.42
C THR A 285 -2.02 -1.67 -1.29
N SER A 286 -1.88 -2.32 -0.14
CA SER A 286 -2.71 -3.47 0.24
C SER A 286 -3.03 -3.39 1.72
N THR A 287 -4.16 -3.99 2.11
CA THR A 287 -4.55 -4.06 3.52
C THR A 287 -4.33 -5.46 4.09
N LEU A 288 -3.77 -5.53 5.29
CA LEU A 288 -3.63 -6.74 6.08
C LEU A 288 -4.51 -6.64 7.32
N ALA A 289 -5.48 -7.57 7.44
CA ALA A 289 -6.22 -7.74 8.68
C ALA A 289 -5.33 -8.36 9.76
N LEU A 290 -5.29 -7.72 10.92
CA LEU A 290 -4.53 -8.15 12.10
C LEU A 290 -5.48 -8.66 13.19
N ALA A 291 -4.91 -8.95 14.36
CA ALA A 291 -5.69 -9.28 15.54
C ALA A 291 -6.58 -8.11 16.00
N ASP A 292 -7.60 -8.40 16.81
CA ASP A 292 -8.50 -7.42 17.42
C ASP A 292 -9.22 -6.46 16.45
N GLY A 293 -9.39 -6.87 15.19
CA GLY A 293 -10.05 -6.07 14.16
C GLY A 293 -9.20 -4.90 13.63
N VAL A 294 -7.95 -4.79 14.08
CA VAL A 294 -6.98 -3.81 13.57
C VAL A 294 -6.61 -4.17 12.13
N VAL A 295 -6.45 -3.17 11.27
CA VAL A 295 -6.02 -3.34 9.88
C VAL A 295 -4.88 -2.40 9.58
N ALA A 296 -3.82 -2.93 8.98
CA ALA A 296 -2.71 -2.13 8.47
C ALA A 296 -2.84 -2.01 6.94
N GLN A 297 -2.69 -0.79 6.42
CA GLN A 297 -2.39 -0.54 5.03
C GLN A 297 -0.87 -0.56 4.84
N ILE A 298 -0.42 -1.12 3.72
CA ILE A 298 0.99 -1.33 3.41
C ILE A 298 1.24 -0.89 1.97
N ARG A 299 2.24 -0.01 1.78
CA ARG A 299 2.77 0.33 0.46
C ARG A 299 3.54 -0.86 -0.13
N LEU A 300 3.20 -1.22 -1.35
CA LEU A 300 3.83 -2.30 -2.14
C LEU A 300 4.56 -1.79 -3.38
N GLY A 301 4.27 -0.55 -3.81
CA GLY A 301 4.89 0.09 -4.96
C GLY A 301 5.24 1.55 -4.72
N GLU A 302 5.99 2.11 -5.66
CA GLU A 302 6.29 3.54 -5.75
C GLU A 302 6.46 3.90 -7.23
N TYR A 303 6.38 5.18 -7.59
CA TYR A 303 6.79 5.60 -8.92
C TYR A 303 8.28 5.36 -9.15
N ALA A 304 8.64 4.84 -10.32
CA ALA A 304 10.01 4.56 -10.71
C ALA A 304 10.77 5.82 -11.15
N ASP A 305 10.04 6.87 -11.52
CA ASP A 305 10.57 8.07 -12.16
C ASP A 305 10.23 9.37 -11.41
N VAL A 306 9.54 9.29 -10.27
CA VAL A 306 9.28 10.40 -9.36
C VAL A 306 9.39 9.88 -7.92
N ALA A 307 10.28 10.42 -7.10
CA ALA A 307 10.43 10.00 -5.71
C ALA A 307 9.23 10.49 -4.88
N ALA A 308 8.84 9.72 -3.87
CA ALA A 308 7.73 10.06 -2.98
C ALA A 308 7.93 11.36 -2.19
N ASP A 309 9.17 11.74 -1.92
CA ASP A 309 9.57 12.97 -1.23
C ASP A 309 9.99 14.10 -2.18
N ALA A 310 9.88 13.88 -3.50
CA ALA A 310 10.18 14.92 -4.48
C ALA A 310 9.13 16.03 -4.39
N PRO A 311 9.51 17.32 -4.29
CA PRO A 311 8.55 18.40 -4.38
C PRO A 311 7.94 18.41 -5.79
N VAL A 312 6.62 18.27 -5.87
CA VAL A 312 5.87 18.30 -7.13
C VAL A 312 5.11 19.60 -7.33
N ALA A 313 4.91 20.39 -6.28
CA ALA A 313 4.11 21.61 -6.30
C ALA A 313 4.94 22.87 -6.03
N GLU A 314 4.64 23.93 -6.78
CA GLU A 314 5.17 25.28 -6.53
C GLU A 314 4.35 25.98 -5.45
N ASN A 315 4.98 26.69 -4.51
CA ASN A 315 4.24 27.50 -3.54
C ASN A 315 3.50 28.65 -4.26
N LEU A 316 2.20 28.76 -3.99
CA LEU A 316 1.35 29.83 -4.50
C LEU A 316 1.20 30.92 -3.44
N ASP A 317 1.89 32.04 -3.66
CA ASP A 317 1.70 33.25 -2.86
C ASP A 317 0.27 33.78 -3.04
N SER A 318 -0.60 33.47 -2.09
CA SER A 318 -1.99 33.92 -2.08
C SER A 318 -2.33 34.61 -0.75
N SER A 319 -2.42 35.93 -0.80
CA SER A 319 -2.95 36.75 0.31
C SER A 319 -4.47 36.93 0.25
N GLY A 320 -5.12 36.32 -0.75
CA GLY A 320 -6.56 36.37 -1.02
C GLY A 320 -7.07 35.02 -1.54
N ASP A 321 -8.05 35.01 -2.44
CA ASP A 321 -8.61 33.77 -3.03
C ASP A 321 -7.54 32.97 -3.78
N PRO A 322 -7.16 31.76 -3.30
CA PRO A 322 -6.13 30.96 -3.95
C PRO A 322 -6.50 30.50 -5.36
N VAL A 323 -7.79 30.34 -5.67
CA VAL A 323 -8.24 29.97 -7.02
C VAL A 323 -7.98 31.13 -7.99
N ALA A 324 -8.33 32.36 -7.59
CA ALA A 324 -8.05 33.55 -8.40
C ALA A 324 -6.53 33.79 -8.57
N ALA A 325 -5.74 33.52 -7.53
CA ALA A 325 -4.28 33.58 -7.60
C ALA A 325 -3.72 32.53 -8.57
N ALA A 326 -4.25 31.30 -8.56
CA ALA A 326 -3.85 30.24 -9.48
C ALA A 326 -4.11 30.60 -10.94
N PHE A 327 -5.30 31.14 -11.27
CA PHE A 327 -5.59 31.65 -12.62
C PHE A 327 -4.60 32.75 -13.03
N THR A 328 -4.37 33.72 -12.15
CA THR A 328 -3.41 34.80 -12.40
C THR A 328 -2.00 34.25 -12.67
N ARG A 329 -1.58 33.22 -11.93
CA ARG A 329 -0.27 32.59 -12.08
C ARG A 329 -0.11 31.92 -13.45
N ILE A 330 -1.06 31.10 -13.88
CA ILE A 330 -0.96 30.39 -15.16
C ILE A 330 -1.17 31.31 -16.38
N GLU A 331 -1.83 32.45 -16.21
CA GLU A 331 -1.96 33.47 -17.25
C GLU A 331 -0.67 34.27 -17.46
N LYS A 332 0.04 34.62 -16.39
CA LYS A 332 1.30 35.36 -16.46
C LYS A 332 2.49 34.48 -16.83
N HIS A 333 2.50 33.25 -16.34
CA HIS A 333 3.63 32.35 -16.45
C HIS A 333 3.14 31.00 -16.98
N PRO A 334 3.37 30.70 -18.27
CA PRO A 334 3.10 29.40 -18.84
C PRO A 334 3.79 28.28 -18.04
N ALA A 335 3.19 27.09 -18.06
CA ALA A 335 3.80 25.91 -17.48
C ALA A 335 5.14 25.59 -18.20
N VAL A 336 6.09 25.09 -17.44
CA VAL A 336 7.41 24.67 -17.90
C VAL A 336 7.65 23.27 -17.36
N SER A 337 8.30 22.41 -18.16
CA SER A 337 8.64 21.04 -17.78
C SER A 337 9.40 21.03 -16.45
N GLN A 338 8.87 20.31 -15.47
CA GLN A 338 9.48 20.15 -14.15
C GLN A 338 10.32 18.87 -14.11
N GLU A 339 11.60 19.00 -13.79
CA GLU A 339 12.43 17.85 -13.45
C GLU A 339 12.12 17.40 -12.02
N MET A 340 11.79 16.11 -11.86
CA MET A 340 11.49 15.50 -10.58
C MET A 340 12.55 14.44 -10.26
N ALA A 341 13.00 14.42 -9.01
CA ALA A 341 13.98 13.43 -8.56
C ALA A 341 13.39 12.02 -8.71
N ARG A 342 14.22 11.06 -9.11
CA ARG A 342 13.85 9.64 -9.15
C ARG A 342 14.21 8.98 -7.83
N PRO A 343 13.45 7.96 -7.39
CA PRO A 343 13.85 7.23 -6.20
C PRO A 343 15.17 6.46 -6.45
N PRO A 344 16.00 6.28 -5.42
CA PRO A 344 17.29 5.58 -5.54
C PRO A 344 17.15 4.15 -6.04
N MET A 345 18.24 3.57 -6.57
CA MET A 345 18.29 2.13 -6.80
C MET A 345 18.39 1.37 -5.48
N GLY A 346 17.76 0.19 -5.44
CA GLY A 346 17.86 -0.72 -4.30
C GLY A 346 19.29 -1.21 -4.07
N ARG A 347 19.62 -1.48 -2.80
CA ARG A 347 20.84 -2.11 -2.33
C ARG A 347 20.47 -3.15 -1.28
N PHE A 348 21.00 -4.36 -1.43
CA PHE A 348 20.93 -5.32 -0.34
C PHE A 348 21.84 -4.86 0.80
N THR A 349 21.32 -4.96 2.02
CA THR A 349 22.08 -4.81 3.25
C THR A 349 22.23 -6.19 3.85
N ASP A 350 23.47 -6.60 4.09
CA ASP A 350 23.78 -7.84 4.79
C ASP A 350 23.68 -7.60 6.30
N ASP A 351 23.13 -8.58 7.02
CA ASP A 351 23.22 -8.62 8.48
C ASP A 351 24.65 -9.03 8.89
N ASP A 352 25.10 -8.50 10.04
CA ASP A 352 26.29 -9.00 10.74
C ASP A 352 25.86 -10.05 11.78
N PRO A 353 25.95 -11.36 11.48
CA PRO A 353 25.48 -12.41 12.38
C PRO A 353 26.30 -12.51 13.68
N ASP A 354 27.54 -11.99 13.70
CA ASP A 354 28.42 -12.04 14.87
C ASP A 354 28.15 -10.92 15.87
N SER A 355 27.25 -9.99 15.55
CA SER A 355 26.86 -8.86 16.41
C SER A 355 25.93 -9.27 17.57
N SER A 356 25.29 -10.44 17.49
CA SER A 356 24.29 -10.88 18.47
C SER A 356 24.87 -11.76 19.59
N PRO A 357 24.45 -11.57 20.86
CA PRO A 357 24.89 -12.43 21.95
C PRO A 357 24.37 -13.87 21.78
N PRO A 358 25.05 -14.89 22.34
CA PRO A 358 24.65 -16.30 22.21
C PRO A 358 23.24 -16.62 22.76
N PHE A 359 22.74 -15.82 23.71
CA PHE A 359 21.37 -15.86 24.19
C PHE A 359 20.81 -14.42 24.12
N PRO A 360 20.12 -14.08 23.02
CA PRO A 360 19.52 -12.76 22.85
C PRO A 360 18.38 -12.50 23.84
N ASP A 361 17.99 -11.23 24.00
CA ASP A 361 16.80 -10.86 24.75
C ASP A 361 15.50 -11.38 24.10
N ASP A 362 14.36 -11.20 24.77
CA ASP A 362 13.08 -11.76 24.33
C ASP A 362 12.66 -11.30 22.94
N ALA A 363 12.85 -10.02 22.63
CA ALA A 363 12.49 -9.45 21.35
C ALA A 363 13.32 -10.03 20.21
N HIS A 364 14.63 -10.17 20.40
CA HIS A 364 15.53 -10.76 19.40
C HIS A 364 15.29 -12.27 19.22
N ARG A 365 14.91 -13.00 20.28
CA ARG A 365 14.49 -14.41 20.14
C ARG A 365 13.21 -14.55 19.31
N LEU A 366 12.24 -13.67 19.51
CA LEU A 366 11.02 -13.63 18.70
C LEU A 366 11.29 -13.21 17.25
N LEU A 367 12.18 -12.25 17.02
CA LEU A 367 12.65 -11.87 15.68
C LEU A 367 13.20 -13.09 14.92
N GLY A 368 13.96 -13.97 15.58
CA GLY A 368 14.43 -15.23 14.99
C GLY A 368 13.28 -16.12 14.49
N VAL A 369 12.22 -16.29 15.30
CA VAL A 369 11.01 -17.01 14.89
C VAL A 369 10.32 -16.32 13.72
N PHE A 370 10.22 -14.99 13.72
CA PHE A 370 9.50 -14.23 12.69
C PHE A 370 10.26 -14.24 11.35
N ARG A 371 11.59 -14.22 11.40
CA ARG A 371 12.46 -14.41 10.23
C ARG A 371 12.24 -15.79 9.60
N ILE A 372 12.25 -16.87 10.39
CA ILE A 372 11.98 -18.23 9.90
C ILE A 372 10.56 -18.35 9.34
N TYR A 373 9.56 -17.83 10.06
CA TYR A 373 8.17 -17.81 9.62
C TYR A 373 8.02 -17.21 8.22
N ASN A 374 8.60 -16.02 8.02
CA ASN A 374 8.46 -15.31 6.76
C ASN A 374 9.38 -15.84 5.65
N ALA A 375 10.55 -16.37 5.99
CA ALA A 375 11.39 -17.10 5.05
C ALA A 375 10.61 -18.28 4.44
N ALA A 376 9.97 -19.07 5.29
CA ALA A 376 9.12 -20.16 4.84
C ALA A 376 7.86 -19.68 4.10
N ARG A 377 7.24 -18.59 4.58
CA ARG A 377 6.01 -18.04 3.98
C ARG A 377 6.20 -17.61 2.53
N TYR A 378 7.34 -17.03 2.18
CA TYR A 378 7.57 -16.45 0.86
C TYR A 378 8.52 -17.23 -0.03
N PHE A 379 9.47 -17.97 0.55
CA PHE A 379 10.57 -18.57 -0.21
C PHE A 379 10.64 -20.10 -0.10
N PHE A 380 9.82 -20.73 0.74
CA PHE A 380 9.76 -22.19 0.83
C PHE A 380 8.68 -22.77 -0.09
N ALA A 381 9.13 -23.29 -1.24
CA ALA A 381 8.25 -23.78 -2.30
C ALA A 381 7.32 -24.93 -1.86
N TYR A 382 7.73 -25.72 -0.87
CA TYR A 382 6.96 -26.87 -0.40
C TYR A 382 5.97 -26.56 0.71
N ARG A 383 5.79 -25.28 1.11
CA ARG A 383 4.83 -24.90 2.14
C ARG A 383 3.41 -25.45 1.90
N PRO A 384 2.84 -25.41 0.68
CA PRO A 384 1.52 -25.99 0.42
C PRO A 384 1.47 -27.53 0.52
N LEU A 385 2.63 -28.20 0.52
CA LEU A 385 2.76 -29.65 0.67
C LEU A 385 3.09 -30.06 2.11
N MET A 386 3.41 -29.09 2.99
CA MET A 386 3.56 -29.34 4.41
C MET A 386 2.20 -29.79 4.96
N GLY A 387 2.18 -30.97 5.60
CA GLY A 387 0.97 -31.46 6.29
C GLY A 387 0.67 -30.73 7.60
N ASP A 388 1.61 -29.93 8.09
CA ASP A 388 1.50 -29.20 9.34
C ASP A 388 0.89 -27.80 9.16
N ASP A 389 0.16 -27.37 10.18
CA ASP A 389 -0.30 -25.99 10.31
C ASP A 389 0.90 -25.08 10.66
N TRP A 390 1.42 -24.38 9.66
CA TRP A 390 2.56 -23.49 9.85
C TRP A 390 2.29 -22.35 10.85
N ASP A 391 1.05 -21.84 10.91
CA ASP A 391 0.69 -20.80 11.86
C ASP A 391 0.63 -21.37 13.28
N GLY A 392 0.06 -22.56 13.44
CA GLY A 392 0.06 -23.32 14.69
C GLY A 392 1.47 -23.64 15.19
N ALA A 393 2.36 -24.13 14.31
CA ALA A 393 3.76 -24.39 14.64
C ALA A 393 4.50 -23.11 15.08
N THR A 394 4.18 -21.98 14.45
CA THR A 394 4.75 -20.67 14.82
C THR A 394 4.25 -20.19 16.18
N LEU A 395 2.97 -20.37 16.50
CA LEU A 395 2.42 -20.07 17.82
C LEU A 395 3.09 -20.90 18.91
N GLN A 396 3.35 -22.19 18.65
CA GLN A 396 4.09 -23.04 19.56
C GLN A 396 5.54 -22.56 19.72
N ALA A 397 6.22 -22.22 18.62
CA ALA A 397 7.58 -21.69 18.65
C ALA A 397 7.70 -20.40 19.47
N ILE A 398 6.75 -19.47 19.34
CA ILE A 398 6.65 -18.26 20.17
C ILE A 398 6.61 -18.63 21.66
N GLY A 399 5.82 -19.63 22.05
CA GLY A 399 5.78 -20.12 23.43
C GLY A 399 7.11 -20.73 23.88
N ASP A 400 7.69 -21.61 23.07
CA ASP A 400 8.91 -22.34 23.38
C ASP A 400 10.13 -21.40 23.54
N VAL A 401 10.30 -20.41 22.64
CA VAL A 401 11.45 -19.46 22.73
C VAL A 401 11.34 -18.48 23.89
N ARG A 402 10.12 -18.18 24.35
CA ARG A 402 9.90 -17.35 25.55
C ARG A 402 10.09 -18.14 26.84
N ALA A 403 9.83 -19.44 26.81
CA ALA A 403 10.10 -20.34 27.93
C ALA A 403 11.59 -20.70 28.08
N ALA A 404 12.40 -20.49 27.03
CA ALA A 404 13.84 -20.72 27.05
C ALA A 404 14.54 -19.85 28.11
N ARG A 405 15.45 -20.46 28.86
CA ARG A 405 16.16 -19.81 29.99
C ARG A 405 17.64 -19.59 29.72
N ASP A 406 18.14 -20.15 28.64
CA ASP A 406 19.55 -20.12 28.25
C ASP A 406 19.70 -20.34 26.73
N ALA A 407 20.93 -20.15 26.23
CA ALA A 407 21.26 -20.32 24.82
C ALA A 407 20.87 -21.71 24.29
N ARG A 408 21.03 -22.76 25.10
CA ARG A 408 20.76 -24.14 24.67
C ARG A 408 19.28 -24.39 24.46
N SER A 409 18.45 -24.02 25.43
CA SER A 409 16.99 -24.16 25.36
C SER A 409 16.40 -23.32 24.24
N TYR A 410 16.97 -22.15 23.96
CA TYR A 410 16.59 -21.32 22.80
C TYR A 410 16.92 -21.99 21.46
N VAL A 411 18.15 -22.46 21.28
CA VAL A 411 18.57 -23.15 20.04
C VAL A 411 17.71 -24.39 19.80
N LEU A 412 17.45 -25.21 20.83
CA LEU A 412 16.59 -26.40 20.70
C LEU A 412 15.14 -26.05 20.34
N ALA A 413 14.60 -24.93 20.84
CA ALA A 413 13.27 -24.45 20.46
C ALA A 413 13.23 -24.05 18.97
N ILE A 414 14.27 -23.35 18.49
CA ILE A 414 14.40 -22.96 17.08
C ILE A 414 14.57 -24.19 16.18
N GLU A 415 15.40 -25.16 16.56
CA GLU A 415 15.58 -26.41 15.79
C GLU A 415 14.29 -27.23 15.72
N ARG A 416 13.56 -27.34 16.83
CA ARG A 416 12.24 -27.99 16.83
C ARG A 416 11.28 -27.29 15.87
N TYR A 417 11.23 -25.95 15.91
CA TYR A 417 10.39 -25.18 15.01
C TYR A 417 10.78 -25.40 13.54
N TYR A 418 12.09 -25.34 13.25
CA TYR A 418 12.61 -25.56 11.90
C TYR A 418 12.30 -26.96 11.36
N ALA A 419 12.31 -27.98 12.22
CA ALA A 419 12.01 -29.36 11.84
C ALA A 419 10.58 -29.56 11.28
N TYR A 420 9.64 -28.65 11.58
CA TYR A 420 8.30 -28.67 10.95
C TYR A 420 8.35 -28.45 9.43
N LEU A 421 9.45 -27.92 8.88
CA LEU A 421 9.61 -27.77 7.43
C LEU A 421 9.75 -29.12 6.70
N HIS A 422 10.13 -30.19 7.41
CA HIS A 422 10.40 -31.52 6.84
C HIS A 422 11.42 -31.51 5.69
N ASP A 423 12.38 -30.58 5.72
CA ASP A 423 13.40 -30.43 4.68
C ASP A 423 14.79 -30.68 5.23
N SER A 424 15.47 -31.71 4.71
CA SER A 424 16.83 -32.08 5.09
C SER A 424 17.92 -31.17 4.49
N HIS A 425 17.58 -30.30 3.54
CA HIS A 425 18.53 -29.33 2.96
C HIS A 425 18.63 -28.06 3.80
N GLY A 426 17.62 -27.80 4.62
CA GLY A 426 17.60 -26.70 5.57
C GLY A 426 18.25 -27.10 6.89
N PHE A 427 18.99 -26.18 7.50
CA PHE A 427 19.56 -26.39 8.84
C PHE A 427 19.71 -25.07 9.60
N VAL A 428 19.76 -25.15 10.93
CA VAL A 428 20.09 -24.02 11.80
C VAL A 428 21.60 -24.00 12.00
N GLY A 429 22.28 -23.04 11.39
CA GLY A 429 23.74 -22.87 11.47
C GLY A 429 24.19 -22.06 12.70
N GLY A 430 25.49 -22.16 13.03
CA GLY A 430 26.13 -21.34 14.09
C GLY A 430 27.09 -22.13 14.98
N ARG A 431 27.87 -21.43 15.81
CA ARG A 431 28.86 -22.05 16.72
C ARG A 431 28.22 -22.95 17.80
N LEU A 432 27.01 -22.61 18.25
CA LEU A 432 26.30 -23.30 19.34
C LEU A 432 25.70 -24.66 18.94
N PRO A 433 24.95 -24.79 17.82
CA PRO A 433 24.47 -26.10 17.35
C PRO A 433 25.58 -27.15 17.25
N ALA A 434 26.73 -26.80 16.67
CA ALA A 434 27.88 -27.70 16.53
C ALA A 434 28.46 -28.19 17.87
N THR A 435 28.39 -27.36 18.92
CA THR A 435 28.88 -27.72 20.26
C THR A 435 27.91 -28.61 21.03
N PHE A 436 26.59 -28.45 20.83
CA PHE A 436 25.59 -29.26 21.54
C PHE A 436 25.47 -30.69 21.00
N PHE A 437 25.58 -30.89 19.69
CA PHE A 437 25.53 -32.23 19.09
C PHE A 437 26.89 -32.96 19.06
N GLY A 438 28.00 -32.24 19.29
CA GLY A 438 29.34 -32.80 19.40
C GLY A 438 29.71 -33.36 20.79
N ALA A 439 28.89 -33.16 21.82
CA ALA A 439 29.18 -33.58 23.18
C ALA A 439 28.80 -35.05 23.45
N GLY A 440 29.75 -35.98 23.29
CA GLY A 440 29.83 -37.22 24.08
C GLY A 440 28.75 -38.30 23.87
N VAL A 441 28.28 -38.53 22.63
CA VAL A 441 27.35 -39.64 22.33
C VAL A 441 27.88 -40.48 21.16
N PRO A 442 27.88 -41.82 21.23
CA PRO A 442 28.30 -42.66 20.12
C PRO A 442 27.19 -42.71 19.06
N TRP A 443 27.09 -41.69 18.21
CA TRP A 443 26.15 -41.71 17.09
C TRP A 443 26.68 -42.64 15.99
N LYS A 444 25.97 -43.76 15.76
CA LYS A 444 26.04 -44.52 14.51
C LYS A 444 24.65 -44.57 13.90
N THR A 445 24.41 -43.77 12.88
CA THR A 445 23.30 -43.94 11.93
C THR A 445 23.74 -43.42 10.57
N ARG A 446 23.45 -44.19 9.51
CA ARG A 446 23.72 -43.86 8.11
C ARG A 446 22.61 -43.01 7.52
#